data_AF-A0A7S2WGJ4-F1
#
_entry.id   AF-A0A7S2WGJ4-F1
#
_cell.length_a   1.000
_cell.length_b   1.000
_cell.length_c   1.000
_cell.angle_alpha   90.00
_cell.angle_beta   90.00
_cell.angle_gamma   90.00
#
_symmetry.space_group_name_H-M   'P 1'
#
loop_
_entity.id
_entity.type
_entity.pdbx_description
1 polymer ?
#
loop_
_entity_poly.entity_id
_entity_poly.type
_entity_poly.pdbx_seq_one_letter_code
_entity_poly.pdbx_strand_id
1 'polypeptide(L)'
;MLLRASLSLCVVASATAFTSLGARTSRGIAARMATATAIASGDVVKVDWRVVQSDSQQPLPAAQQVFDEGVVRFVVNSGGYLPALHQSVLSMSSPGEKKTFTIKPEDAFGPADPNRGPVSVPADAAPQGLKVGDMVQLMTGATARVTAVTADTITIDANHELAGKSLEATVEVLEHQSPEAAGVELADFAIGCFWGAELAFLRMPGVLATKVGYTQGEREEPSYEEVCSGSTGHTECVQVVYDPKEVSFNQLLDLFWERLGDNKYKLNQVGNDRGTQYRHGVYFHTEEQRLAAEKSRASLPRVSDIATEIMPADKFWDAEDYHQQYLQKGGQSAKKNDEETIRCYG
;
A
#
# COMPACT_ATOMS: atom_id res chain seq x y z
N MET A 1 -26.11 4.84 86.84
CA MET A 1 -27.14 4.63 85.81
C MET A 1 -26.43 3.90 84.66
N LEU A 2 -26.59 2.59 84.41
CA LEU A 2 -27.82 1.84 84.02
C LEU A 2 -28.56 2.52 82.86
N LEU A 3 -29.04 1.85 81.80
CA LEU A 3 -28.76 0.56 81.12
C LEU A 3 -29.70 0.53 79.88
N ARG A 4 -29.43 -0.31 78.86
CA ARG A 4 -30.35 -0.69 77.74
C ARG A 4 -30.56 0.40 76.67
N ALA A 5 -30.57 0.17 75.35
CA ALA A 5 -30.97 -0.95 74.48
C ALA A 5 -32.49 -1.11 74.29
N SER A 6 -32.94 -0.99 73.03
CA SER A 6 -34.12 -1.67 72.47
C SER A 6 -34.13 -1.60 70.94
N LEU A 7 -34.25 -2.75 70.29
CA LEU A 7 -34.85 -2.84 68.95
C LEU A 7 -36.35 -2.54 69.07
N SER A 8 -36.98 -2.11 67.97
CA SER A 8 -38.38 -2.50 67.74
C SER A 8 -38.63 -2.71 66.25
N LEU A 9 -39.05 -3.93 65.93
CA LEU A 9 -39.54 -4.35 64.62
C LEU A 9 -41.07 -4.27 64.67
N CYS A 10 -41.73 -3.70 63.65
CA CYS A 10 -43.18 -3.76 63.53
C CYS A 10 -43.58 -4.23 62.13
N VAL A 11 -44.63 -5.06 62.05
CA VAL A 11 -45.00 -5.89 60.88
C VAL A 11 -46.52 -5.88 60.71
N VAL A 12 -47.03 -6.27 59.52
CA VAL A 12 -48.45 -6.52 59.17
C VAL A 12 -49.24 -5.21 58.92
N ALA A 13 -50.13 -5.03 57.92
CA ALA A 13 -50.94 -5.91 57.05
C ALA A 13 -50.86 -5.45 55.56
N SER A 14 -51.06 -6.24 54.48
CA SER A 14 -52.21 -7.09 54.05
C SER A 14 -53.52 -6.29 53.94
N ALA A 15 -54.30 -6.24 52.85
CA ALA A 15 -54.25 -6.79 51.49
C ALA A 15 -54.81 -5.70 50.49
N THR A 16 -55.24 -5.88 49.23
CA THR A 16 -55.68 -7.04 48.42
C THR A 16 -55.50 -6.75 46.90
N ALA A 17 -55.88 -7.68 46.03
CA ALA A 17 -55.70 -7.67 44.57
C ALA A 17 -56.66 -6.77 43.76
N PHE A 18 -56.21 -6.38 42.56
CA PHE A 18 -57.01 -6.49 41.33
C PHE A 18 -56.15 -7.00 40.18
N THR A 19 -56.63 -8.03 39.47
CA THR A 19 -55.98 -8.64 38.31
C THR A 19 -56.50 -8.03 37.00
N SER A 20 -55.61 -7.77 36.05
CA SER A 20 -55.96 -7.85 34.62
C SER A 20 -54.80 -8.43 33.80
N LEU A 21 -55.15 -9.29 32.84
CA LEU A 21 -54.23 -9.87 31.86
C LEU A 21 -53.89 -8.82 30.80
N GLY A 22 -52.63 -8.75 30.39
CA GLY A 22 -52.18 -7.86 29.32
C GLY A 22 -50.88 -8.32 28.65
N ALA A 23 -51.02 -9.09 27.57
CA ALA A 23 -50.03 -9.36 26.52
C ALA A 23 -48.54 -9.54 26.90
N ARG A 24 -48.03 -10.78 26.78
CA ARG A 24 -46.64 -11.01 26.36
C ARG A 24 -46.46 -10.40 24.97
N THR A 25 -45.71 -9.31 24.85
CA THR A 25 -45.07 -8.94 23.58
C THR A 25 -43.64 -9.47 23.59
N SER A 26 -43.27 -10.13 22.50
CA SER A 26 -41.92 -10.64 22.29
C SER A 26 -40.91 -9.50 22.32
N ARG A 27 -39.77 -9.71 23.00
CA ARG A 27 -38.56 -8.93 22.70
C ARG A 27 -38.13 -9.31 21.30
N GLY A 28 -38.61 -8.55 20.32
CA GLY A 28 -38.03 -8.56 18.99
C GLY A 28 -36.57 -8.18 19.13
N ILE A 29 -35.67 -9.10 18.80
CA ILE A 29 -34.30 -8.74 18.46
C ILE A 29 -34.43 -7.92 17.18
N ALA A 30 -34.49 -6.60 17.33
CA ALA A 30 -34.31 -5.71 16.21
C ALA A 30 -32.88 -5.93 15.72
N ALA A 31 -32.73 -6.82 14.73
CA ALA A 31 -31.53 -6.89 13.94
C ALA A 31 -31.32 -5.48 13.40
N ARG A 32 -30.30 -4.81 13.93
CA ARG A 32 -29.89 -3.48 13.48
C ARG A 32 -29.35 -3.71 12.07
N MET A 33 -30.23 -3.58 11.07
CA MET A 33 -29.80 -3.54 9.68
C MET A 33 -28.77 -2.42 9.63
N ALA A 34 -27.51 -2.78 9.43
CA ALA A 34 -26.50 -1.81 9.09
C ALA A 34 -27.01 -1.17 7.80
N THR A 35 -27.41 0.10 7.89
CA THR A 35 -27.60 0.92 6.69
C THR A 35 -26.28 0.85 5.96
N ALA A 36 -26.27 0.23 4.78
CA ALA A 36 -25.05 0.07 4.01
C ALA A 36 -24.53 1.48 3.72
N THR A 37 -23.41 1.82 4.36
CA THR A 37 -22.81 3.15 4.26
C THR A 37 -22.11 3.20 2.91
N ALA A 38 -22.20 4.33 2.20
CA ALA A 38 -21.43 4.48 0.97
C ALA A 38 -19.93 4.33 1.26
N ILE A 39 -19.19 3.64 0.38
CA ILE A 39 -17.77 3.41 0.57
C ILE A 39 -17.04 4.74 0.38
N ALA A 40 -16.26 5.14 1.38
CA ALA A 40 -15.56 6.42 1.39
C ALA A 40 -14.09 6.29 0.97
N SER A 41 -13.51 7.41 0.54
CA SER A 41 -12.05 7.53 0.41
C SER A 41 -11.40 7.34 1.78
N GLY A 42 -10.41 6.47 1.90
CA GLY A 42 -9.83 6.07 3.18
C GLY A 42 -10.51 4.88 3.87
N ASP A 43 -11.67 4.39 3.41
CA ASP A 43 -12.23 3.13 3.94
C ASP A 43 -11.29 1.96 3.65
N VAL A 44 -11.26 0.99 4.57
CA VAL A 44 -10.63 -0.32 4.37
C VAL A 44 -11.65 -1.24 3.72
N VAL A 45 -11.37 -1.67 2.49
CA VAL A 45 -12.24 -2.55 1.71
C VAL A 45 -11.60 -3.91 1.52
N LYS A 46 -12.43 -4.96 1.54
CA LYS A 46 -12.07 -6.32 1.14
C LYS A 46 -12.89 -6.67 -0.08
N VAL A 47 -12.23 -7.11 -1.15
CA VAL A 47 -12.87 -7.41 -2.43
C VAL A 47 -12.37 -8.74 -3.00
N ASP A 48 -13.18 -9.46 -3.77
CA ASP A 48 -12.68 -10.44 -4.74
C ASP A 48 -12.63 -9.74 -6.10
N TRP A 49 -11.44 -9.61 -6.70
CA TRP A 49 -11.28 -8.90 -7.97
C TRP A 49 -10.35 -9.63 -8.94
N ARG A 50 -10.58 -9.45 -10.24
CA ARG A 50 -9.77 -10.05 -11.30
C ARG A 50 -9.65 -9.14 -12.51
N VAL A 51 -8.55 -9.26 -13.25
CA VAL A 51 -8.26 -8.50 -14.47
C VAL A 51 -7.92 -9.43 -15.63
N VAL A 52 -8.56 -9.20 -16.78
CA VAL A 52 -8.31 -9.92 -18.04
C VAL A 52 -8.09 -8.93 -19.18
N GLN A 53 -7.46 -9.38 -20.26
CA GLN A 53 -7.35 -8.61 -21.50
C GLN A 53 -8.71 -8.59 -22.20
N SER A 54 -9.24 -7.42 -22.56
CA SER A 54 -10.61 -7.29 -23.10
C SER A 54 -10.81 -8.03 -24.44
N ASP A 55 -9.75 -8.18 -25.22
CA ASP A 55 -9.76 -8.78 -26.57
C ASP A 55 -9.92 -10.31 -26.57
N SER A 56 -9.34 -10.96 -25.57
CA SER A 56 -9.05 -12.39 -25.55
C SER A 56 -9.57 -13.09 -24.30
N GLN A 57 -10.04 -12.32 -23.31
CA GLN A 57 -10.49 -12.78 -21.99
C GLN A 57 -9.45 -13.65 -21.27
N GLN A 58 -8.18 -13.53 -21.66
CA GLN A 58 -7.06 -14.17 -21.00
C GLN A 58 -6.61 -13.34 -19.79
N PRO A 59 -6.06 -13.98 -18.74
CA PRO A 59 -5.36 -13.28 -17.67
C PRO A 59 -4.26 -12.36 -18.21
N LEU A 60 -3.82 -11.42 -17.36
CA LEU A 60 -2.59 -10.69 -17.61
C LEU A 60 -1.40 -11.67 -17.68
N PRO A 61 -0.41 -11.47 -18.58
CA PRO A 61 0.83 -12.24 -18.54
C PRO A 61 1.50 -12.08 -17.17
N ALA A 62 2.13 -13.13 -16.66
CA ALA A 62 2.63 -13.17 -15.27
C ALA A 62 3.56 -11.99 -14.91
N ALA A 63 4.37 -11.53 -15.87
CA ALA A 63 5.26 -10.38 -15.73
C ALA A 63 4.55 -9.03 -15.59
N GLN A 64 3.30 -8.91 -16.09
CA GLN A 64 2.52 -7.67 -16.07
C GLN A 64 1.49 -7.63 -14.92
N GLN A 65 1.30 -8.76 -14.23
CA GLN A 65 0.45 -8.85 -13.05
C GLN A 65 1.25 -8.36 -11.83
N VAL A 66 1.44 -7.03 -11.73
CA VAL A 66 2.28 -6.36 -10.71
C VAL A 66 1.54 -6.04 -9.40
N PHE A 67 0.39 -6.68 -9.19
CA PHE A 67 -0.49 -6.56 -8.03
C PHE A 67 -1.19 -7.90 -7.78
N ASP A 68 -1.75 -8.09 -6.58
CA ASP A 68 -2.49 -9.31 -6.23
C ASP A 68 -3.91 -9.32 -6.82
N GLU A 69 -4.39 -10.51 -7.20
CA GLU A 69 -5.75 -10.76 -7.67
C GLU A 69 -6.45 -11.81 -6.79
N GLY A 70 -7.78 -11.89 -6.90
CA GLY A 70 -8.62 -12.68 -6.02
C GLY A 70 -9.06 -11.87 -4.79
N VAL A 71 -9.12 -12.52 -3.63
CA VAL A 71 -9.53 -11.88 -2.37
C VAL A 71 -8.40 -11.02 -1.81
N VAL A 72 -8.51 -9.71 -1.99
CA VAL A 72 -7.55 -8.70 -1.51
C VAL A 72 -8.19 -7.72 -0.52
N ARG A 73 -7.36 -6.99 0.22
CA ARG A 73 -7.80 -5.95 1.15
C ARG A 73 -6.87 -4.75 1.05
N PHE A 74 -7.44 -3.55 0.95
CA PHE A 74 -6.69 -2.31 0.74
C PHE A 74 -7.44 -1.09 1.27
N VAL A 75 -6.76 0.06 1.31
CA VAL A 75 -7.35 1.35 1.66
C VAL A 75 -7.76 2.11 0.39
N VAL A 76 -9.02 2.54 0.30
CA VAL A 76 -9.56 3.21 -0.88
C VAL A 76 -8.82 4.55 -1.13
N ASN A 77 -8.44 4.81 -2.38
CA ASN A 77 -7.63 5.96 -2.81
C ASN A 77 -6.26 6.10 -2.10
N SER A 78 -5.63 5.00 -1.70
CA SER A 78 -4.30 5.02 -1.08
C SER A 78 -3.25 4.20 -1.84
N GLY A 79 -3.45 4.02 -3.15
CA GLY A 79 -2.47 3.39 -4.04
C GLY A 79 -2.40 1.86 -3.95
N GLY A 80 -1.34 1.31 -4.54
CA GLY A 80 -1.03 -0.13 -4.58
C GLY A 80 -1.84 -0.96 -5.58
N TYR A 81 -3.03 -0.50 -5.97
CA TYR A 81 -3.89 -1.10 -6.98
C TYR A 81 -4.22 -0.10 -8.10
N LEU A 82 -4.77 -0.60 -9.21
CA LEU A 82 -5.13 0.24 -10.37
C LEU A 82 -6.14 1.34 -9.96
N PRO A 83 -5.97 2.60 -10.39
CA PRO A 83 -6.92 3.69 -10.08
C PRO A 83 -8.37 3.35 -10.43
N ALA A 84 -8.60 2.62 -11.53
CA ALA A 84 -9.91 2.17 -11.95
C ALA A 84 -10.59 1.19 -10.96
N LEU A 85 -9.83 0.44 -10.16
CA LEU A 85 -10.37 -0.38 -9.07
C LEU A 85 -10.88 0.51 -7.94
N HIS A 86 -10.07 1.46 -7.46
CA HIS A 86 -10.48 2.40 -6.41
C HIS A 86 -11.72 3.21 -6.81
N GLN A 87 -11.74 3.76 -8.04
CA GLN A 87 -12.90 4.50 -8.56
C GLN A 87 -14.14 3.63 -8.72
N SER A 88 -13.97 2.36 -9.11
CA SER A 88 -15.10 1.43 -9.18
C SER A 88 -15.66 1.09 -7.81
N VAL A 89 -14.81 0.84 -6.81
CA VAL A 89 -15.25 0.54 -5.45
C VAL A 89 -15.92 1.75 -4.77
N LEU A 90 -15.46 2.99 -5.01
CA LEU A 90 -16.14 4.21 -4.54
C LEU A 90 -17.57 4.38 -5.08
N SER A 91 -17.85 3.83 -6.27
CA SER A 91 -19.20 3.86 -6.86
C SER A 91 -20.12 2.74 -6.35
N MET A 92 -19.60 1.83 -5.51
CA MET A 92 -20.32 0.71 -4.92
C MET A 92 -20.72 1.05 -3.49
N SER A 93 -21.74 0.39 -2.96
CA SER A 93 -22.35 0.75 -1.67
C SER A 93 -22.87 -0.43 -0.86
N SER A 94 -22.61 -1.68 -1.26
CA SER A 94 -23.07 -2.85 -0.51
C SER A 94 -22.15 -4.06 -0.62
N PRO A 95 -21.87 -4.78 0.49
CA PRO A 95 -21.31 -6.12 0.44
C PRO A 95 -22.14 -7.07 -0.45
N GLY A 96 -21.47 -7.86 -1.28
CA GLY A 96 -22.05 -8.71 -2.31
C GLY A 96 -22.35 -8.00 -3.64
N GLU A 97 -22.15 -6.69 -3.74
CA GLU A 97 -22.26 -5.97 -5.00
C GLU A 97 -21.10 -6.37 -5.94
N LYS A 98 -21.44 -6.73 -7.19
CA LYS A 98 -20.47 -7.10 -8.23
C LYS A 98 -20.52 -6.10 -9.38
N LYS A 99 -19.36 -5.69 -9.88
CA LYS A 99 -19.23 -4.75 -10.99
C LYS A 99 -18.18 -5.25 -11.99
N THR A 100 -18.51 -5.15 -13.29
CA THR A 100 -17.55 -5.31 -14.39
C THR A 100 -17.30 -3.94 -15.01
N PHE A 101 -16.04 -3.61 -15.32
CA PHE A 101 -15.67 -2.35 -15.93
C PHE A 101 -14.47 -2.49 -16.86
N THR A 102 -14.45 -1.70 -17.93
CA THR A 102 -13.31 -1.62 -18.85
C THR A 102 -12.31 -0.59 -18.33
N ILE A 103 -11.06 -1.00 -18.21
CA ILE A 103 -9.91 -0.13 -17.98
C ILE A 103 -9.32 0.18 -19.35
N LYS A 104 -9.23 1.46 -19.70
CA LYS A 104 -8.69 1.87 -20.99
C LYS A 104 -7.17 1.79 -21.01
N PRO A 105 -6.51 1.79 -22.18
CA PRO A 105 -5.06 1.75 -22.27
C PRO A 105 -4.38 2.89 -21.50
N GLU A 106 -4.93 4.10 -21.55
CA GLU A 106 -4.40 5.26 -20.81
C GLU A 106 -4.39 5.09 -19.28
N ASP A 107 -5.32 4.30 -18.73
CA ASP A 107 -5.49 4.03 -17.29
C ASP A 107 -4.85 2.69 -16.86
N ALA A 108 -4.18 1.99 -17.80
CA ALA A 108 -3.56 0.68 -17.60
C ALA A 108 -2.06 0.74 -17.88
N PHE A 109 -1.61 0.29 -19.07
CA PHE A 109 -0.20 0.18 -19.44
C PHE A 109 0.25 1.23 -20.48
N GLY A 110 -0.53 2.31 -20.60
CA GLY A 110 -0.31 3.41 -21.53
C GLY A 110 -0.79 3.11 -22.97
N PRO A 111 -0.89 4.15 -23.81
CA PRO A 111 -1.09 3.97 -25.25
C PRO A 111 0.14 3.34 -25.90
N ALA A 112 -0.05 2.60 -26.99
CA ALA A 112 1.06 2.16 -27.83
C ALA A 112 1.70 3.35 -28.55
N ASP A 113 3.01 3.54 -28.39
CA ASP A 113 3.79 4.56 -29.07
C ASP A 113 4.43 3.96 -30.34
N PRO A 114 4.03 4.39 -31.56
CA PRO A 114 4.59 3.86 -32.80
C PRO A 114 6.09 4.19 -32.95
N ASN A 115 6.63 5.16 -32.20
CA ASN A 115 8.06 5.47 -32.20
C ASN A 115 8.89 4.48 -31.35
N ARG A 116 8.22 3.69 -30.49
CA ARG A 116 8.86 2.64 -29.66
C ARG A 116 8.82 1.26 -30.32
N GLY A 117 8.02 1.09 -31.37
CA GLY A 117 7.99 -0.12 -32.18
C GLY A 117 6.58 -0.63 -32.49
N PRO A 118 6.47 -1.85 -33.03
CA PRO A 118 7.58 -2.77 -33.36
C PRO A 118 8.48 -2.24 -34.50
N VAL A 119 9.80 -2.40 -34.35
CA VAL A 119 10.83 -2.08 -35.37
C VAL A 119 11.56 -3.36 -35.76
N SER A 120 11.73 -3.61 -37.06
CA SER A 120 12.55 -4.73 -37.56
C SER A 120 13.94 -4.26 -37.93
N VAL A 121 14.96 -4.90 -37.34
CA VAL A 121 16.39 -4.68 -37.65
C VAL A 121 16.97 -5.90 -38.39
N PRO A 122 17.99 -5.72 -39.24
CA PRO A 122 18.73 -6.84 -39.83
C PRO A 122 19.33 -7.77 -38.77
N ALA A 123 19.26 -9.09 -38.98
CA ALA A 123 19.74 -10.07 -37.99
C ALA A 123 21.27 -10.06 -37.81
N ASP A 124 22.03 -9.59 -38.79
CA ASP A 124 23.48 -9.40 -38.73
C ASP A 124 23.90 -8.15 -37.93
N ALA A 125 22.99 -7.19 -37.75
CA ALA A 125 23.20 -5.99 -36.94
C ALA A 125 22.85 -6.19 -35.45
N ALA A 126 22.34 -7.37 -35.07
CA ALA A 126 21.90 -7.70 -33.72
C ALA A 126 22.79 -8.76 -33.05
N PRO A 127 22.82 -8.85 -31.70
CA PRO A 127 23.49 -9.94 -31.00
C PRO A 127 23.03 -11.32 -31.48
N GLN A 128 23.98 -12.23 -31.73
CA GLN A 128 23.65 -13.59 -32.16
C GLN A 128 23.00 -14.41 -31.04
N GLY A 129 22.05 -15.27 -31.42
CA GLY A 129 21.39 -16.21 -30.50
C GLY A 129 20.17 -15.66 -29.75
N LEU A 130 19.75 -14.43 -30.05
CA LEU A 130 18.51 -13.83 -29.53
C LEU A 130 17.28 -14.67 -29.87
N LYS A 131 16.33 -14.68 -28.93
CA LYS A 131 15.06 -15.40 -28.98
C LYS A 131 13.89 -14.45 -28.74
N VAL A 132 12.70 -14.84 -29.20
CA VAL A 132 11.47 -14.14 -28.85
C VAL A 132 11.27 -14.15 -27.33
N GLY A 133 11.04 -12.97 -26.76
CA GLY A 133 10.98 -12.75 -25.30
C GLY A 133 12.25 -12.15 -24.69
N ASP A 134 13.41 -12.23 -25.36
CA ASP A 134 14.64 -11.64 -24.84
C ASP A 134 14.55 -10.11 -24.75
N MET A 135 15.09 -9.54 -23.67
CA MET A 135 15.20 -8.08 -23.50
C MET A 135 16.58 -7.61 -23.98
N VAL A 136 16.60 -6.66 -24.91
CA VAL A 136 17.81 -6.06 -25.47
C VAL A 136 17.88 -4.57 -25.13
N GLN A 137 19.07 -4.09 -24.79
CA GLN A 137 19.29 -2.66 -24.57
C GLN A 137 19.70 -1.99 -25.88
N LEU A 138 19.01 -0.91 -26.23
CA LEU A 138 19.23 -0.14 -27.44
C LEU A 138 20.34 0.91 -27.22
N MET A 139 20.93 1.38 -28.32
CA MET A 139 21.92 2.47 -28.29
C MET A 139 21.37 3.79 -27.74
N THR A 140 20.04 3.94 -27.67
CA THR A 140 19.34 5.06 -27.02
C THR A 140 19.28 4.95 -25.49
N GLY A 141 19.80 3.85 -24.91
CA GLY A 141 19.70 3.52 -23.49
C GLY A 141 18.41 2.79 -23.10
N ALA A 142 17.35 2.88 -23.92
CA ALA A 142 16.08 2.21 -23.69
C ALA A 142 16.18 0.69 -23.86
N THR A 143 15.34 -0.06 -23.16
CA THR A 143 15.23 -1.53 -23.31
C THR A 143 14.05 -1.88 -24.22
N ALA A 144 14.24 -2.85 -25.11
CA ALA A 144 13.21 -3.37 -26.01
C ALA A 144 13.11 -4.89 -25.89
N ARG A 145 11.91 -5.44 -26.09
CA ARG A 145 11.64 -6.88 -26.12
C ARG A 145 11.74 -7.39 -27.56
N VAL A 146 12.42 -8.51 -27.77
CA VAL A 146 12.41 -9.22 -29.06
C VAL A 146 11.04 -9.87 -29.25
N THR A 147 10.29 -9.43 -30.26
CA THR A 147 8.92 -9.90 -30.56
C THR A 147 8.87 -10.90 -31.71
N ALA A 148 9.85 -10.88 -32.62
CA ALA A 148 10.02 -11.89 -33.66
C ALA A 148 11.50 -12.09 -34.02
N VAL A 149 11.86 -13.31 -34.43
CA VAL A 149 13.20 -13.65 -34.95
C VAL A 149 13.00 -14.46 -36.23
N THR A 150 13.65 -14.05 -37.32
CA THR A 150 13.67 -14.74 -38.60
C THR A 150 15.13 -14.99 -39.03
N ALA A 151 15.34 -15.57 -40.22
CA ALA A 151 16.69 -15.75 -40.76
C ALA A 151 17.38 -14.41 -41.11
N ASP A 152 16.60 -13.41 -41.52
CA ASP A 152 17.12 -12.15 -42.08
C ASP A 152 16.91 -10.95 -41.14
N THR A 153 15.92 -11.01 -40.24
CA THR A 153 15.52 -9.89 -39.37
C THR A 153 15.17 -10.31 -37.95
N ILE A 154 15.38 -9.39 -37.01
CA ILE A 154 14.87 -9.45 -35.64
C ILE A 154 13.91 -8.27 -35.44
N THR A 155 12.70 -8.53 -34.96
CA THR A 155 11.74 -7.48 -34.59
C THR A 155 11.84 -7.23 -33.09
N ILE A 156 12.00 -5.96 -32.73
CA ILE A 156 12.08 -5.46 -31.36
C ILE A 156 10.94 -4.48 -31.09
N ASP A 157 10.46 -4.43 -29.86
CA ASP A 157 9.44 -3.48 -29.42
C ASP A 157 9.76 -2.94 -28.03
N ALA A 158 9.94 -1.63 -27.92
CA ALA A 158 10.15 -0.90 -26.66
C ALA A 158 8.82 -0.43 -26.02
N ASN A 159 7.68 -0.80 -26.60
CA ASN A 159 6.39 -0.70 -25.93
C ASN A 159 6.23 -1.77 -24.85
N HIS A 160 5.44 -1.41 -23.83
CA HIS A 160 4.88 -2.38 -22.90
C HIS A 160 4.09 -3.45 -23.68
N GLU A 161 4.13 -4.71 -23.24
CA GLU A 161 3.47 -5.83 -23.94
C GLU A 161 1.96 -5.64 -24.10
N LEU A 162 1.36 -4.90 -23.17
CA LEU A 162 -0.05 -4.55 -23.12
C LEU A 162 -0.32 -3.07 -23.48
N ALA A 163 0.66 -2.35 -24.02
CA ALA A 163 0.45 -0.97 -24.45
C ALA A 163 -0.64 -0.89 -25.53
N GLY A 164 -1.56 0.07 -25.40
CA GLY A 164 -2.71 0.20 -26.31
C GLY A 164 -3.81 -0.85 -26.13
N LYS A 165 -3.65 -1.83 -25.23
CA LYS A 165 -4.70 -2.81 -24.92
C LYS A 165 -5.61 -2.32 -23.80
N SER A 166 -6.93 -2.45 -24.00
CA SER A 166 -7.91 -2.34 -22.92
C SER A 166 -7.90 -3.60 -22.06
N LEU A 167 -8.16 -3.42 -20.77
CA LEU A 167 -8.38 -4.51 -19.83
C LEU A 167 -9.85 -4.51 -19.39
N GLU A 168 -10.37 -5.67 -19.03
CA GLU A 168 -11.65 -5.80 -18.35
C GLU A 168 -11.39 -6.30 -16.93
N ALA A 169 -11.98 -5.62 -15.96
CA ALA A 169 -11.87 -5.98 -14.56
C ALA A 169 -13.24 -6.30 -13.98
N THR A 170 -13.27 -7.30 -13.10
CA THR A 170 -14.42 -7.66 -12.28
C THR A 170 -14.06 -7.44 -10.82
N VAL A 171 -14.99 -6.90 -10.04
CA VAL A 171 -14.83 -6.69 -8.59
C VAL A 171 -16.11 -7.02 -7.86
N GLU A 172 -16.00 -7.74 -6.75
CA GLU A 172 -17.05 -7.98 -5.77
C GLU A 172 -16.63 -7.39 -4.43
N VAL A 173 -17.39 -6.44 -3.88
CA VAL A 173 -17.13 -5.94 -2.52
C VAL A 173 -17.59 -7.01 -1.53
N LEU A 174 -16.68 -7.55 -0.72
CA LEU A 174 -16.99 -8.54 0.31
C LEU A 174 -17.28 -7.88 1.66
N GLU A 175 -16.56 -6.80 1.97
CA GLU A 175 -16.66 -6.06 3.22
C GLU A 175 -16.06 -4.66 3.05
N HIS A 176 -16.56 -3.67 3.80
CA HIS A 176 -15.91 -2.37 3.94
C HIS A 176 -16.13 -1.83 5.36
N GLN A 177 -15.15 -1.10 5.88
CA GLN A 177 -15.14 -0.51 7.22
C GLN A 177 -14.31 0.78 7.21
N SER A 178 -14.58 1.73 8.11
CA SER A 178 -13.67 2.86 8.32
C SER A 178 -12.34 2.37 8.92
N PRO A 179 -11.23 3.13 8.81
CA PRO A 179 -9.93 2.75 9.39
C PRO A 179 -10.00 2.35 10.87
N GLU A 180 -10.75 3.11 11.68
CA GLU A 180 -10.88 2.90 13.12
C GLU A 180 -11.68 1.63 13.42
N ALA A 181 -12.72 1.34 12.64
CA ALA A 181 -13.51 0.12 12.76
C ALA A 181 -12.73 -1.13 12.32
N ALA A 182 -11.91 -0.99 11.26
CA ALA A 182 -10.97 -2.02 10.81
C ALA A 182 -9.84 -2.27 11.83
N GLY A 183 -9.53 -1.27 12.65
CA GLY A 183 -8.43 -1.33 13.62
C GLY A 183 -7.08 -1.41 12.93
N VAL A 184 -6.87 -0.59 11.90
CA VAL A 184 -5.60 -0.44 11.18
C VAL A 184 -4.76 0.67 11.79
N GLU A 185 -3.44 0.58 11.65
CA GLU A 185 -2.47 1.49 12.25
C GLU A 185 -1.59 2.16 11.18
N LEU A 186 -1.02 3.32 11.53
CA LEU A 186 -0.05 4.05 10.70
C LEU A 186 1.37 3.84 11.23
N ALA A 187 2.35 3.77 10.33
CA ALA A 187 3.77 3.78 10.65
C ALA A 187 4.57 4.53 9.58
N ASP A 188 5.46 5.43 10.00
CA ASP A 188 6.19 6.32 9.11
C ASP A 188 7.70 6.02 9.18
N PHE A 189 8.31 5.74 8.01
CA PHE A 189 9.69 5.29 7.89
C PHE A 189 10.47 6.06 6.82
N ALA A 190 11.59 6.67 7.20
CA ALA A 190 12.58 7.23 6.26
C ALA A 190 13.74 6.25 6.05
N ILE A 191 14.01 5.88 4.79
CA ILE A 191 15.03 4.88 4.41
C ILE A 191 15.89 5.43 3.24
N GLY A 192 16.13 6.75 3.21
CA GLY A 192 16.67 7.40 2.01
C GLY A 192 15.62 7.43 0.90
N CYS A 193 16.03 7.15 -0.35
CA CYS A 193 15.15 7.21 -1.52
C CYS A 193 13.87 6.39 -1.32
N PHE A 194 12.73 7.08 -1.28
CA PHE A 194 11.46 6.50 -0.87
C PHE A 194 10.87 5.46 -1.84
N TRP A 195 11.24 5.45 -3.13
CA TRP A 195 10.69 4.53 -4.14
C TRP A 195 10.99 3.06 -3.83
N GLY A 196 12.25 2.77 -3.50
CA GLY A 196 12.70 1.42 -3.13
C GLY A 196 12.24 0.98 -1.73
N ALA A 197 11.85 1.93 -0.88
CA ALA A 197 11.31 1.66 0.45
C ALA A 197 9.80 1.37 0.39
N GLU A 198 9.05 2.18 -0.36
CA GLU A 198 7.62 2.03 -0.59
C GLU A 198 7.29 0.65 -1.14
N LEU A 199 7.96 0.24 -2.23
CA LEU A 199 7.72 -1.07 -2.83
C LEU A 199 8.02 -2.23 -1.87
N ALA A 200 9.01 -2.07 -0.98
CA ALA A 200 9.34 -3.09 0.01
C ALA A 200 8.23 -3.27 1.05
N PHE A 201 7.69 -2.17 1.60
CA PHE A 201 6.53 -2.24 2.51
C PHE A 201 5.27 -2.71 1.77
N LEU A 202 5.04 -2.26 0.53
CA LEU A 202 3.88 -2.63 -0.26
C LEU A 202 3.81 -4.14 -0.56
N ARG A 203 4.95 -4.83 -0.66
CA ARG A 203 5.04 -6.30 -0.80
C ARG A 203 4.80 -7.08 0.50
N MET A 204 4.77 -6.43 1.67
CA MET A 204 4.57 -7.12 2.94
C MET A 204 3.07 -7.49 3.15
N PRO A 205 2.73 -8.75 3.46
CA PRO A 205 1.37 -9.12 3.88
C PRO A 205 0.93 -8.29 5.10
N GLY A 206 -0.38 -8.04 5.23
CA GLY A 206 -0.92 -7.19 6.29
C GLY A 206 -0.73 -5.67 6.10
N VAL A 207 0.20 -5.22 5.24
CA VAL A 207 0.23 -3.82 4.76
C VAL A 207 -0.90 -3.62 3.75
N LEU A 208 -1.75 -2.61 3.96
CA LEU A 208 -2.97 -2.36 3.20
C LEU A 208 -2.84 -1.17 2.23
N ALA A 209 -1.91 -0.26 2.51
CA ALA A 209 -1.55 0.86 1.65
C ALA A 209 -0.17 1.41 2.02
N THR A 210 0.46 2.07 1.06
CA THR A 210 1.69 2.85 1.25
C THR A 210 1.56 4.18 0.51
N LYS A 211 2.11 5.24 1.09
CA LYS A 211 2.29 6.53 0.42
C LYS A 211 3.71 7.02 0.62
N VAL A 212 4.23 7.76 -0.35
CA VAL A 212 5.48 8.50 -0.23
C VAL A 212 5.23 9.99 0.00
N GLY A 213 6.13 10.65 0.73
CA GLY A 213 5.93 12.03 1.15
C GLY A 213 7.10 12.62 1.91
N TYR A 214 6.86 13.82 2.42
CA TYR A 214 7.84 14.68 3.08
C TYR A 214 7.38 14.99 4.51
N THR A 215 8.24 14.80 5.51
CA THR A 215 7.92 15.05 6.93
C THR A 215 9.16 15.50 7.72
N GLN A 216 9.02 15.84 8.99
CA GLN A 216 10.09 16.28 9.90
C GLN A 216 10.88 17.51 9.41
N GLY A 217 10.18 18.48 8.80
CA GLY A 217 10.75 19.70 8.25
C GLY A 217 9.80 20.88 8.45
N GLU A 218 10.32 22.10 8.34
CA GLU A 218 9.60 23.32 8.73
C GLU A 218 8.77 23.93 7.59
N ARG A 219 8.95 23.46 6.35
CA ARG A 219 8.27 24.00 5.17
C ARG A 219 6.84 23.46 5.09
N GLU A 220 5.86 24.36 5.05
CA GLU A 220 4.50 23.96 4.67
C GLU A 220 4.39 23.77 3.15
N GLU A 221 3.66 22.74 2.73
CA GLU A 221 3.39 22.35 1.34
C GLU A 221 4.66 22.31 0.45
N PRO A 222 5.70 21.53 0.83
CA PRO A 222 6.97 21.49 0.11
C PRO A 222 6.85 20.74 -1.22
N SER A 223 7.48 21.25 -2.29
CA SER A 223 7.67 20.47 -3.53
C SER A 223 8.91 19.58 -3.49
N TYR A 224 8.98 18.58 -4.36
CA TYR A 224 10.17 17.74 -4.52
C TYR A 224 11.45 18.57 -4.76
N GLU A 225 11.39 19.64 -5.56
CA GLU A 225 12.55 20.51 -5.83
C GLU A 225 12.99 21.30 -4.59
N GLU A 226 12.03 21.76 -3.78
CA GLU A 226 12.34 22.41 -2.50
C GLU A 226 13.02 21.42 -1.53
N VAL A 227 12.52 20.19 -1.44
CA VAL A 227 13.11 19.12 -0.60
C VAL A 227 14.51 18.74 -1.11
N CYS A 228 14.69 18.57 -2.42
CA CYS A 228 15.98 18.28 -3.04
C CYS A 228 17.05 19.36 -2.81
N SER A 229 16.64 20.61 -2.60
CA SER A 229 17.57 21.69 -2.22
C SER A 229 18.17 21.52 -0.82
N GLY A 230 17.59 20.66 0.02
CA GLY A 230 17.95 20.47 1.43
C GLY A 230 17.52 21.60 2.36
N SER A 231 16.91 22.68 1.83
CA SER A 231 16.60 23.89 2.61
C SER A 231 15.34 23.79 3.48
N THR A 232 14.48 22.80 3.25
CA THR A 232 13.20 22.65 3.97
C THR A 232 13.29 21.90 5.30
N GLY A 233 14.41 21.22 5.55
CA GLY A 233 14.59 20.31 6.69
C GLY A 233 13.88 18.95 6.54
N HIS A 234 13.00 18.76 5.54
CA HIS A 234 12.26 17.51 5.37
C HIS A 234 13.15 16.29 5.10
N THR A 235 12.61 15.12 5.36
CA THR A 235 13.08 13.84 4.80
C THR A 235 12.04 13.28 3.84
N GLU A 236 12.52 12.53 2.84
CA GLU A 236 11.69 11.53 2.17
C GLU A 236 11.27 10.46 3.18
N CYS A 237 10.01 10.07 3.13
CA CYS A 237 9.39 9.14 4.07
C CYS A 237 8.32 8.29 3.36
N VAL A 238 8.16 7.04 3.83
CA VAL A 238 7.05 6.18 3.48
C VAL A 238 6.09 6.14 4.67
N GLN A 239 4.83 6.52 4.45
CA GLN A 239 3.74 6.24 5.38
C GLN A 239 3.08 4.91 5.01
N VAL A 240 2.94 4.02 5.99
CA VAL A 240 2.44 2.66 5.83
C VAL A 240 1.14 2.49 6.63
N VAL A 241 0.07 2.05 5.98
CA VAL A 241 -1.16 1.59 6.66
C VAL A 241 -1.10 0.07 6.77
N TYR A 242 -1.24 -0.48 7.98
CA TYR A 242 -1.17 -1.92 8.22
C TYR A 242 -2.27 -2.44 9.17
N ASP A 243 -2.64 -3.71 9.04
CA ASP A 243 -3.47 -4.38 10.05
C ASP A 243 -2.55 -5.07 11.10
N PRO A 244 -2.54 -4.62 12.36
CA PRO A 244 -1.74 -5.21 13.44
C PRO A 244 -2.08 -6.68 13.75
N LYS A 245 -3.20 -7.20 13.22
CA LYS A 245 -3.60 -8.62 13.32
C LYS A 245 -2.93 -9.51 12.27
N GLU A 246 -2.45 -8.93 11.17
CA GLU A 246 -1.79 -9.64 10.07
C GLU A 246 -0.27 -9.41 10.08
N VAL A 247 0.17 -8.18 10.42
CA VAL A 247 1.59 -7.81 10.52
C VAL A 247 1.83 -6.91 11.72
N SER A 248 2.83 -7.23 12.54
CA SER A 248 3.20 -6.43 13.69
C SER A 248 4.17 -5.30 13.33
N PHE A 249 4.15 -4.21 14.10
CA PHE A 249 5.12 -3.12 13.96
C PHE A 249 6.59 -3.59 14.11
N ASN A 250 6.87 -4.67 14.84
CA ASN A 250 8.21 -5.25 14.89
C ASN A 250 8.64 -5.85 13.54
N GLN A 251 7.74 -6.45 12.77
CA GLN A 251 8.05 -6.97 11.43
C GLN A 251 8.29 -5.82 10.42
N LEU A 252 7.58 -4.70 10.57
CA LEU A 252 7.86 -3.48 9.81
C LEU A 252 9.25 -2.92 10.17
N LEU A 253 9.63 -2.93 11.45
CA LEU A 253 10.97 -2.57 11.92
C LEU A 253 12.05 -3.53 11.39
N ASP A 254 11.79 -4.85 11.38
CA ASP A 254 12.74 -5.84 10.86
C ASP A 254 13.04 -5.58 9.38
N LEU A 255 12.00 -5.36 8.55
CA LEU A 255 12.15 -4.95 7.15
C LEU A 255 12.88 -3.60 7.01
N PHE A 256 12.54 -2.61 7.82
CA PHE A 256 13.22 -1.31 7.85
C PHE A 256 14.73 -1.45 8.09
N TRP A 257 15.13 -2.25 9.08
CA TRP A 257 16.54 -2.49 9.40
C TRP A 257 17.27 -3.32 8.32
N GLU A 258 16.59 -4.29 7.71
CA GLU A 258 17.10 -5.06 6.58
C GLU A 258 17.37 -4.14 5.38
N ARG A 259 16.38 -3.31 4.99
CA ARG A 259 16.48 -2.39 3.84
C ARG A 259 17.54 -1.30 4.04
N LEU A 260 17.72 -0.79 5.26
CA LEU A 260 18.83 0.11 5.57
C LEU A 260 20.20 -0.58 5.43
N GLY A 261 20.30 -1.85 5.82
CA GLY A 261 21.58 -2.55 5.90
C GLY A 261 22.59 -1.75 6.73
N ASP A 262 23.83 -1.61 6.25
CA ASP A 262 24.87 -0.82 6.93
C ASP A 262 24.76 0.70 6.73
N ASN A 263 23.77 1.19 5.98
CA ASN A 263 23.50 2.63 5.93
C ASN A 263 22.97 3.17 7.27
N LYS A 264 22.44 2.31 8.16
CA LYS A 264 22.02 2.65 9.54
C LYS A 264 23.09 3.37 10.38
N TYR A 265 24.37 3.27 10.00
CA TYR A 265 25.52 3.93 10.65
C TYR A 265 25.95 5.25 9.98
N LYS A 266 25.35 5.65 8.85
CA LYS A 266 25.73 6.82 8.05
C LYS A 266 24.75 7.97 8.28
N LEU A 267 25.22 9.10 8.78
CA LEU A 267 24.36 10.27 8.93
C LEU A 267 24.01 10.88 7.55
N ASN A 268 22.72 11.18 7.33
CA ASN A 268 22.21 11.89 6.13
C ASN A 268 22.63 11.25 4.79
N GLN A 269 22.69 9.91 4.73
CA GLN A 269 23.07 9.16 3.54
C GLN A 269 22.50 7.74 3.54
N VAL A 270 21.90 7.34 2.42
CA VAL A 270 21.61 5.93 2.11
C VAL A 270 22.14 5.59 0.72
N GLY A 271 22.98 4.55 0.63
CA GLY A 271 23.63 4.20 -0.62
C GLY A 271 24.50 5.34 -1.16
N ASN A 272 24.16 5.84 -2.35
CA ASN A 272 24.81 6.98 -3.00
C ASN A 272 24.09 8.31 -2.72
N ASP A 273 22.83 8.28 -2.28
CA ASP A 273 22.00 9.45 -2.05
C ASP A 273 22.42 10.14 -0.74
N ARG A 274 22.70 11.44 -0.82
CA ARG A 274 23.31 12.24 0.26
C ARG A 274 22.58 13.54 0.46
N GLY A 275 22.25 13.84 1.72
CA GLY A 275 21.53 15.05 2.11
C GLY A 275 20.59 14.77 3.28
N THR A 276 20.14 15.82 3.95
CA THR A 276 19.17 15.72 5.05
C THR A 276 17.84 15.10 4.61
N GLN A 277 17.50 15.23 3.32
CA GLN A 277 16.32 14.60 2.74
C GLN A 277 16.42 13.07 2.61
N TYR A 278 17.63 12.51 2.69
CA TYR A 278 17.90 11.07 2.64
C TYR A 278 18.42 10.53 3.98
N ARG A 279 18.08 11.21 5.09
CA ARG A 279 18.29 10.64 6.42
C ARG A 279 17.36 9.45 6.64
N HIS A 280 17.60 8.72 7.71
CA HIS A 280 16.80 7.56 8.05
C HIS A 280 16.29 7.63 9.49
N GLY A 281 15.02 7.28 9.66
CA GLY A 281 14.29 7.51 10.90
C GLY A 281 13.03 6.67 10.99
N VAL A 282 12.62 6.42 12.23
CA VAL A 282 11.33 5.81 12.56
C VAL A 282 10.49 6.89 13.24
N TYR A 283 9.37 7.25 12.62
CA TYR A 283 8.48 8.29 13.13
C TYR A 283 7.23 7.65 13.72
N PHE A 284 7.13 7.69 15.04
CA PHE A 284 6.11 6.92 15.78
C PHE A 284 4.82 7.72 15.99
N HIS A 285 3.69 7.05 15.78
CA HIS A 285 2.35 7.58 16.07
C HIS A 285 1.88 7.23 17.48
N THR A 286 2.50 6.23 18.13
CA THR A 286 2.16 5.79 19.50
C THR A 286 3.38 5.55 20.38
N GLU A 287 3.16 5.52 21.70
CA GLU A 287 4.20 5.21 22.69
C GLU A 287 4.66 3.74 22.58
N GLU A 288 3.76 2.83 22.22
CA GLU A 288 4.06 1.43 21.93
C GLU A 288 5.03 1.31 20.75
N GLN A 289 4.82 2.09 19.69
CA GLN A 289 5.74 2.18 18.55
C GLN A 289 7.09 2.76 18.95
N ARG A 290 7.13 3.84 19.77
CA ARG A 290 8.40 4.39 20.31
C ARG A 290 9.21 3.32 21.04
N LEU A 291 8.58 2.61 21.97
CA LEU A 291 9.22 1.58 22.78
C LEU A 291 9.70 0.39 21.95
N ALA A 292 8.93 -0.03 20.93
CA ALA A 292 9.33 -1.06 19.98
C ALA A 292 10.51 -0.63 19.11
N ALA A 293 10.48 0.59 18.56
CA ALA A 293 11.56 1.15 17.75
C ALA A 293 12.86 1.26 18.56
N GLU A 294 12.82 1.79 19.78
CA GLU A 294 13.99 1.88 20.65
C GLU A 294 14.56 0.50 21.01
N LYS A 295 13.69 -0.48 21.31
CA LYS A 295 14.08 -1.85 21.63
C LYS A 295 14.72 -2.54 20.43
N SER A 296 14.14 -2.42 19.22
CA SER A 296 14.72 -2.98 18.00
C SER A 296 16.11 -2.39 17.75
N ARG A 297 16.25 -1.05 17.76
CA ARG A 297 17.53 -0.35 17.62
C ARG A 297 18.57 -0.79 18.66
N ALA A 298 18.15 -1.05 19.90
CA ALA A 298 19.03 -1.51 20.98
C ALA A 298 19.52 -2.96 20.80
N SER A 299 18.77 -3.80 20.07
CA SER A 299 19.15 -5.19 19.77
C SER A 299 20.13 -5.37 18.60
N LEU A 300 20.31 -4.32 17.78
CA LEU A 300 21.22 -4.36 16.64
C LEU A 300 22.70 -4.44 17.05
N PRO A 301 23.57 -5.06 16.22
CA PRO A 301 25.00 -5.09 16.47
C PRO A 301 25.58 -3.66 16.47
N ARG A 302 26.26 -3.29 17.56
CA ARG A 302 26.94 -1.99 17.69
C ARG A 302 28.36 -2.05 17.15
N VAL A 303 28.48 -2.08 15.82
CA VAL A 303 29.77 -1.90 15.12
C VAL A 303 30.22 -0.45 15.20
N SER A 304 29.27 0.48 15.14
CA SER A 304 29.42 1.91 15.46
C SER A 304 28.09 2.47 15.97
N ASP A 305 28.03 3.78 16.24
CA ASP A 305 26.77 4.45 16.57
C ASP A 305 25.77 4.37 15.41
N ILE A 306 24.50 4.11 15.75
CA ILE A 306 23.39 4.04 14.79
C ILE A 306 22.85 5.45 14.64
N ALA A 307 22.95 6.01 13.43
CA ALA A 307 22.53 7.37 13.10
C ALA A 307 21.00 7.53 12.95
N THR A 308 20.24 6.44 13.12
CA THR A 308 18.78 6.44 12.92
C THR A 308 18.07 7.19 14.03
N GLU A 309 17.34 8.24 13.65
CA GLU A 309 16.47 8.99 14.56
C GLU A 309 15.19 8.22 14.88
N ILE A 310 14.70 8.38 16.12
CA ILE A 310 13.42 7.82 16.57
C ILE A 310 12.69 8.97 17.24
N MET A 311 11.63 9.47 16.60
CA MET A 311 10.98 10.72 16.93
C MET A 311 9.45 10.60 16.75
N PRO A 312 8.64 11.44 17.41
CA PRO A 312 7.21 11.49 17.13
C PRO A 312 6.96 11.78 15.65
N ALA A 313 5.90 11.19 15.08
CA ALA A 313 5.42 11.57 13.76
C ALA A 313 4.99 13.04 13.76
N ASP A 314 5.53 13.81 12.81
CA ASP A 314 5.13 15.18 12.51
C ASP A 314 4.21 15.17 11.28
N LYS A 315 3.75 16.34 10.82
CA LYS A 315 2.91 16.45 9.63
C LYS A 315 3.55 15.75 8.43
N PHE A 316 2.76 14.90 7.78
CA PHE A 316 3.12 14.23 6.54
C PHE A 316 2.53 15.02 5.37
N TRP A 317 3.37 15.38 4.41
CA TRP A 317 2.97 15.99 3.14
C TRP A 317 3.08 14.93 2.04
N ASP A 318 1.96 14.54 1.44
CA ASP A 318 1.96 13.62 0.30
C ASP A 318 2.85 14.15 -0.82
N ALA A 319 3.80 13.33 -1.30
CA ALA A 319 4.58 13.64 -2.48
C ALA A 319 3.71 13.56 -3.74
N GLU A 320 4.17 14.19 -4.81
CA GLU A 320 3.49 14.30 -6.08
C GLU A 320 3.11 12.93 -6.69
N ASP A 321 1.99 12.85 -7.42
CA ASP A 321 1.44 11.61 -7.99
C ASP A 321 2.42 10.78 -8.84
N TYR A 322 3.47 11.41 -9.38
CA TYR A 322 4.51 10.74 -10.15
C TYR A 322 5.52 9.96 -9.28
N HIS A 323 5.64 10.29 -7.98
CA HIS A 323 6.43 9.52 -7.02
C HIS A 323 5.66 8.35 -6.40
N GLN A 324 4.34 8.47 -6.22
CA GLN A 324 3.49 7.44 -5.61
C GLN A 324 3.58 6.12 -6.40
N GLN A 325 3.99 5.03 -5.76
CA GLN A 325 4.18 3.70 -6.36
C GLN A 325 5.05 3.71 -7.63
N TYR A 326 6.08 4.56 -7.67
CA TYR A 326 6.93 4.78 -8.86
C TYR A 326 7.47 3.48 -9.48
N LEU A 327 8.02 2.57 -8.67
CA LEU A 327 8.58 1.30 -9.17
C LEU A 327 7.51 0.32 -9.64
N GLN A 328 6.32 0.32 -9.03
CA GLN A 328 5.20 -0.50 -9.49
C GLN A 328 4.69 -0.01 -10.86
N LYS A 329 4.55 1.31 -11.02
CA LYS A 329 4.26 1.95 -12.33
C LYS A 329 5.37 1.69 -13.35
N GLY A 330 6.62 1.54 -12.90
CA GLY A 330 7.77 1.11 -13.70
C GLY A 330 7.83 -0.38 -14.03
N GLY A 331 6.88 -1.20 -13.55
CA GLY A 331 6.78 -2.63 -13.87
C GLY A 331 7.45 -3.59 -12.89
N GLN A 332 7.98 -3.12 -11.76
CA GLN A 332 8.39 -4.03 -10.67
C GLN A 332 7.15 -4.52 -9.92
N SER A 333 7.03 -5.84 -9.74
CA SER A 333 5.87 -6.43 -9.06
C SER A 333 5.73 -5.92 -7.62
N ALA A 334 4.52 -5.56 -7.20
CA ALA A 334 4.19 -5.18 -5.82
C ALA A 334 3.32 -6.22 -5.10
N LYS A 335 3.20 -7.43 -5.67
CA LYS A 335 2.47 -8.56 -5.07
C LYS A 335 2.95 -8.88 -3.65
N LYS A 336 2.04 -9.39 -2.81
CA LYS A 336 2.41 -9.84 -1.47
C LYS A 336 3.39 -11.02 -1.54
N ASN A 337 4.47 -10.92 -0.75
CA ASN A 337 5.59 -11.88 -0.70
C ASN A 337 6.42 -11.95 -1.99
N ASP A 338 6.45 -10.91 -2.82
CA ASP A 338 7.34 -10.89 -3.99
C ASP A 338 8.81 -10.71 -3.57
N GLU A 339 9.63 -11.72 -3.86
CA GLU A 339 11.05 -11.77 -3.51
C GLU A 339 12.00 -11.26 -4.63
N GLU A 340 11.47 -10.74 -5.76
CA GLU A 340 12.32 -10.16 -6.82
C GLU A 340 13.17 -9.03 -6.24
N THR A 341 14.47 -8.97 -6.55
CA THR A 341 15.35 -7.91 -6.03
C THR A 341 14.90 -6.54 -6.53
N ILE A 342 14.37 -5.72 -5.61
CA ILE A 342 13.94 -4.34 -5.88
C ILE A 342 15.11 -3.52 -6.43
N ARG A 343 14.94 -2.97 -7.64
CA ARG A 343 15.91 -2.07 -8.28
C ARG A 343 15.50 -0.63 -7.99
N CYS A 344 16.38 0.15 -7.36
CA CYS A 344 16.02 1.43 -6.73
C CYS A 344 15.35 2.46 -7.66
N TYR A 345 15.63 2.42 -8.97
CA TYR A 345 15.19 3.44 -9.92
C TYR A 345 14.58 2.84 -11.23
N GLY A 346 14.28 1.54 -11.26
CA GLY A 346 13.77 0.83 -12.46
C GLY A 346 14.29 -0.60 -12.60
#